data_AF-A0AAI9X652-F1
#
_entry.id   AF-A0AAI9X652-F1
#
_cell.length_a   1.000
_cell.length_b   1.000
_cell.length_c   1.000
_cell.angle_alpha   90.00
_cell.angle_beta   90.00
_cell.angle_gamma   90.00
#
_symmetry.space_group_name_H-M   'P 1'
#
loop_
_entity.id
_entity.type
_entity.pdbx_description
1 polymer ?
#
loop_
_entity_poly.entity_id
_entity_poly.type
_entity_poly.pdbx_seq_one_letter_code
_entity_poly.pdbx_strand_id
1 'polypeptide(L)'
;MGWVTASEQVIERMVRAHEVSVQNPSGFSQIALFKLLHDSWGHLGFVKWLAHLQGEYTKRRDGLFEACDAFLPREIVSWVPPTSGFSAWISVDWTQNPQARSKSTLEIEKEVYDAAIECGALVVPGSWLLPSEGRGGMEEVFFRMTYAAASAEDVEEAIWRLGMTLRGIFKLETAGEILESRERPPAGPQLPPINVTRVIDACEIPLERGVPFNGSFHVYVFTGEKQHQHQQGALADLAEHLSGQESVFSCVLHGPVEPDLSYESRHNPHSALCTFSIVFNAVRASVEIGALPQFFLSYRYHIYSDDARSRKSHAGGQGAAHAKLIIDPREGGVGVVVVLPNGYVGCIVRLVEGRATAEILDRYFSGIVPGSQANQPVQSML
;
A
#
# COMPACT_ATOMS: atom_id res chain seq x y z
N MET A 1 -30.56 8.49 -4.22
CA MET A 1 -31.56 9.15 -5.09
C MET A 1 -31.67 8.34 -6.36
N GLY A 2 -32.88 7.92 -6.73
CA GLY A 2 -33.14 7.14 -7.94
C GLY A 2 -34.63 7.19 -8.27
N TRP A 3 -35.00 6.69 -9.45
CA TRP A 3 -36.40 6.57 -9.86
C TRP A 3 -36.64 5.23 -10.56
N VAL A 4 -37.92 4.88 -10.71
CA VAL A 4 -38.37 3.71 -11.45
C VAL A 4 -39.33 4.16 -12.54
N THR A 5 -39.35 3.43 -13.66
CA THR A 5 -40.31 3.64 -14.74
C THR A 5 -41.07 2.32 -14.95
N ALA A 6 -42.38 2.33 -14.72
CA ALA A 6 -43.25 1.16 -14.83
C ALA A 6 -44.70 1.60 -15.11
N SER A 7 -45.61 0.64 -15.32
CA SER A 7 -47.04 0.91 -15.45
C SER A 7 -47.61 1.52 -14.17
N GLU A 8 -48.66 2.34 -14.30
CA GLU A 8 -49.29 3.02 -13.16
C GLU A 8 -49.70 2.05 -12.04
N GLN A 9 -50.24 0.88 -12.41
CA GLN A 9 -50.64 -0.15 -11.46
C GLN A 9 -49.47 -0.66 -10.60
N VAL A 10 -48.26 -0.74 -11.16
CA VAL A 10 -47.05 -1.15 -10.43
C VAL A 10 -46.52 -0.01 -9.57
N ILE A 11 -46.53 1.23 -10.09
CA ILE A 11 -46.08 2.41 -9.35
C ILE A 11 -46.94 2.64 -8.11
N GLU A 12 -48.27 2.49 -8.21
CA GLU A 12 -49.19 2.62 -7.07
C GLU A 12 -48.78 1.67 -5.93
N ARG A 13 -48.54 0.40 -6.25
CA ARG A 13 -48.13 -0.61 -5.25
C ARG A 13 -46.79 -0.28 -4.62
N MET A 14 -45.83 0.23 -5.41
CA MET A 14 -44.52 0.63 -4.90
C MET A 14 -44.61 1.86 -3.99
N VAL A 15 -45.47 2.84 -4.32
CA VAL A 15 -45.72 4.01 -3.46
C VAL A 15 -46.30 3.57 -2.12
N ARG A 16 -47.31 2.68 -2.10
CA ARG A 16 -47.89 2.15 -0.85
C ARG A 16 -46.83 1.42 0.00
N ALA A 17 -45.96 0.64 -0.64
CA ALA A 17 -44.85 -0.02 0.06
C ALA A 17 -43.85 0.98 0.64
N HIS A 18 -43.56 2.07 -0.06
CA HIS A 18 -42.67 3.13 0.41
C HIS A 18 -43.27 3.92 1.58
N GLU A 19 -44.56 4.25 1.57
CA GLU A 19 -45.24 4.98 2.66
C GLU A 19 -45.03 4.33 4.04
N VAL A 20 -44.88 3.01 4.09
CA VAL A 20 -44.67 2.24 5.33
C VAL A 20 -43.23 1.77 5.54
N SER A 21 -42.28 2.18 4.68
CA SER A 21 -40.88 1.79 4.77
C SER A 21 -39.94 3.00 4.61
N VAL A 22 -39.35 3.16 3.42
CA VAL A 22 -38.33 4.17 3.12
C VAL A 22 -38.92 5.57 2.86
N GLN A 23 -40.25 5.68 2.80
CA GLN A 23 -41.01 6.90 2.50
C GLN A 23 -40.52 7.57 1.21
N ASN A 24 -39.94 8.76 1.35
CA ASN A 24 -39.40 9.54 0.25
C ASN A 24 -37.88 9.73 0.43
N PRO A 25 -37.14 9.94 -0.67
CA PRO A 25 -35.74 10.33 -0.57
C PRO A 25 -35.57 11.67 0.17
N SER A 26 -34.40 11.92 0.75
CA SER A 26 -34.09 13.15 1.47
C SER A 26 -34.45 14.41 0.68
N GLY A 27 -35.25 15.31 1.28
CA GLY A 27 -35.64 16.58 0.67
C GLY A 27 -34.45 17.48 0.34
N PHE A 28 -33.40 17.45 1.17
CA PHE A 28 -32.15 18.16 0.90
C PHE A 28 -31.42 17.61 -0.33
N SER A 29 -31.37 16.29 -0.50
CA SER A 29 -30.78 15.67 -1.70
C SER A 29 -31.61 15.98 -2.95
N GLN A 30 -32.94 15.99 -2.83
CA GLN A 30 -33.85 16.35 -3.92
C GLN A 30 -33.64 17.80 -4.39
N ILE A 31 -33.62 18.77 -3.47
CA ILE A 31 -33.46 20.18 -3.85
C ILE A 31 -32.06 20.46 -4.41
N ALA A 32 -31.00 19.83 -3.88
CA ALA A 32 -29.65 19.97 -4.40
C ALA A 32 -29.55 19.45 -5.85
N LEU A 33 -30.08 18.26 -6.13
CA LEU A 33 -30.13 17.72 -7.50
C LEU A 33 -31.02 18.56 -8.42
N PHE A 34 -32.16 19.06 -7.92
CA PHE A 34 -33.03 19.94 -8.70
C PHE A 34 -32.32 21.23 -9.11
N LYS A 35 -31.64 21.91 -8.17
CA LYS A 35 -30.86 23.13 -8.46
C LYS A 35 -29.74 22.88 -9.47
N LEU A 36 -29.08 21.73 -9.41
CA LEU A 36 -28.04 21.38 -10.38
C LEU A 36 -28.64 21.05 -11.76
N LEU A 37 -29.58 20.12 -11.81
CA LEU A 37 -30.08 19.54 -13.06
C LEU A 37 -31.11 20.42 -13.78
N HIS A 38 -31.95 21.16 -13.05
CA HIS A 38 -32.97 22.04 -13.62
C HIS A 38 -32.47 23.48 -13.79
N ASP A 39 -32.08 24.14 -12.70
CA ASP A 39 -31.75 25.58 -12.73
C ASP A 39 -30.39 25.85 -13.39
N SER A 40 -29.39 24.98 -13.19
CA SER A 40 -28.02 25.23 -13.65
C SER A 40 -27.70 24.57 -14.98
N TRP A 41 -27.85 23.23 -15.09
CA TRP A 41 -27.44 22.49 -16.27
C TRP A 41 -28.54 22.43 -17.35
N GLY A 42 -29.79 22.28 -16.92
CA GLY A 42 -30.89 21.87 -17.80
C GLY A 42 -30.62 20.52 -18.48
N HIS A 43 -31.55 20.10 -19.36
CA HIS A 43 -31.40 18.84 -20.09
C HIS A 43 -30.14 18.79 -20.96
N LEU A 44 -29.81 19.90 -21.65
CA LEU A 44 -28.65 19.96 -22.53
C LEU A 44 -27.32 19.87 -21.74
N GLY A 45 -27.20 20.57 -20.61
CA GLY A 45 -26.01 20.50 -19.76
C GLY A 45 -25.85 19.11 -19.16
N PHE A 46 -26.94 18.47 -18.75
CA PHE A 46 -26.90 17.09 -18.25
C PHE A 46 -26.41 16.11 -19.33
N VAL A 47 -26.91 16.18 -20.56
CA VAL A 47 -26.43 15.34 -21.67
C VAL A 47 -24.96 15.58 -21.99
N LYS A 48 -24.51 16.84 -21.97
CA LYS A 48 -23.08 17.18 -22.14
C LYS A 48 -22.21 16.59 -21.03
N TRP A 49 -22.67 16.66 -19.78
CA TRP A 49 -22.00 16.03 -18.65
C TRP A 49 -21.91 14.51 -18.80
N LEU A 50 -22.97 13.86 -19.26
CA LEU A 50 -22.95 12.42 -19.54
C LEU A 50 -21.96 12.05 -20.65
N ALA A 51 -21.89 12.84 -21.72
CA ALA A 51 -20.90 12.64 -22.79
C ALA A 51 -19.46 12.83 -22.28
N HIS A 52 -19.23 13.82 -21.43
CA HIS A 52 -17.95 14.00 -20.76
C HIS A 52 -17.59 12.79 -19.87
N LEU A 53 -18.54 12.34 -19.05
CA LEU A 53 -18.37 11.16 -18.19
C LEU A 53 -18.08 9.90 -19.01
N GLN A 54 -18.76 9.70 -20.13
CA GLN A 54 -18.46 8.61 -21.07
C GLN A 54 -17.01 8.69 -21.58
N GLY A 55 -16.53 9.88 -21.95
CA GLY A 55 -15.15 10.09 -22.37
C GLY A 55 -14.15 9.74 -21.28
N GLU A 56 -14.39 10.15 -20.04
CA GLU A 56 -13.53 9.83 -18.89
C GLU A 56 -13.49 8.32 -18.58
N TYR A 57 -14.63 7.65 -18.60
CA TYR A 57 -14.67 6.19 -18.40
C TYR A 57 -14.07 5.41 -19.57
N THR A 58 -14.12 5.95 -20.78
CA THR A 58 -13.43 5.37 -21.94
C THR A 58 -11.92 5.37 -21.72
N LYS A 59 -11.34 6.52 -21.33
CA LYS A 59 -9.90 6.61 -21.01
C LYS A 59 -9.50 5.65 -19.89
N ARG A 60 -10.30 5.58 -18.82
CA ARG A 60 -10.03 4.69 -17.67
C ARG A 60 -10.09 3.22 -18.05
N ARG A 61 -11.06 2.84 -18.89
CA ARG A 61 -11.18 1.49 -19.43
C ARG A 61 -9.95 1.14 -20.26
N ASP A 62 -9.56 2.02 -21.17
CA ASP A 62 -8.45 1.77 -22.09
C ASP A 62 -7.13 1.63 -21.32
N GLY A 63 -6.87 2.51 -20.35
CA GLY A 63 -5.69 2.41 -19.48
C GLY A 63 -5.64 1.12 -18.63
N LEU A 64 -6.79 0.63 -18.14
CA LEU A 64 -6.85 -0.67 -17.48
C LEU A 64 -6.40 -1.80 -18.41
N PHE A 65 -6.89 -1.83 -19.66
CA PHE A 65 -6.55 -2.90 -20.59
C PHE A 65 -5.14 -2.80 -21.15
N GLU A 66 -4.62 -1.60 -21.34
CA GLU A 66 -3.19 -1.38 -21.64
C GLU A 66 -2.30 -1.98 -20.53
N ALA A 67 -2.65 -1.75 -19.26
CA ALA A 67 -1.94 -2.36 -18.13
C ALA A 67 -2.11 -3.90 -18.10
N CYS A 68 -3.32 -4.39 -18.38
CA CYS A 68 -3.56 -5.83 -18.46
C CYS A 68 -2.70 -6.47 -19.56
N ASP A 69 -2.63 -5.86 -20.73
CA ASP A 69 -1.79 -6.31 -21.85
C ASP A 69 -0.29 -6.30 -21.51
N ALA A 70 0.16 -5.30 -20.74
CA ALA A 70 1.55 -5.17 -20.36
C ALA A 70 1.99 -6.20 -19.29
N PHE A 71 1.13 -6.50 -18.31
CA PHE A 71 1.55 -7.20 -17.09
C PHE A 71 0.92 -8.57 -16.87
N LEU A 72 -0.32 -8.81 -17.33
CA LEU A 72 -0.98 -10.08 -17.09
C LEU A 72 -0.45 -11.17 -18.04
N PRO A 73 -0.21 -12.39 -17.56
CA PRO A 73 0.25 -13.50 -18.40
C PRO A 73 -0.87 -13.95 -19.36
N ARG A 74 -0.75 -13.56 -20.63
CA ARG A 74 -1.72 -13.87 -21.70
C ARG A 74 -1.87 -15.37 -21.97
N GLU A 75 -0.95 -16.20 -21.49
CA GLU A 75 -0.99 -17.66 -21.61
C GLU A 75 -2.10 -18.28 -20.73
N ILE A 76 -2.44 -17.64 -19.61
CA ILE A 76 -3.45 -18.11 -18.66
C ILE A 76 -4.61 -17.12 -18.47
N VAL A 77 -4.44 -15.85 -18.85
CA VAL A 77 -5.44 -14.81 -18.63
C VAL A 77 -6.06 -14.34 -19.94
N SER A 78 -7.39 -14.28 -19.98
CA SER A 78 -8.16 -13.71 -21.09
C SER A 78 -9.24 -12.74 -20.60
N TRP A 79 -9.64 -11.81 -21.45
CA TRP A 79 -10.69 -10.85 -21.16
C TRP A 79 -11.34 -10.34 -22.44
N VAL A 80 -12.58 -9.86 -22.31
CA VAL A 80 -13.30 -9.15 -23.37
C VAL A 80 -13.50 -7.71 -22.92
N PRO A 81 -12.97 -6.70 -23.64
CA PRO A 81 -13.20 -5.31 -23.29
C PRO A 81 -14.70 -4.98 -23.24
N PRO A 82 -15.23 -4.44 -22.13
CA PRO A 82 -16.63 -4.08 -22.01
C PRO A 82 -16.96 -2.89 -22.92
N THR A 83 -18.12 -2.96 -23.54
CA THR A 83 -18.70 -1.86 -24.33
C THR A 83 -19.32 -0.76 -23.46
N SER A 84 -19.66 -1.06 -22.20
CA SER A 84 -20.28 -0.11 -21.28
C SER A 84 -19.99 -0.46 -19.82
N GLY A 85 -20.23 0.50 -18.93
CA GLY A 85 -20.06 0.33 -17.49
C GLY A 85 -18.67 0.72 -17.01
N PHE A 86 -18.25 0.10 -15.91
CA PHE A 86 -17.04 0.46 -15.19
C PHE A 86 -16.28 -0.74 -14.61
N SER A 87 -16.66 -1.94 -15.00
CA SER A 87 -16.07 -3.19 -14.52
C SER A 87 -15.53 -4.00 -15.69
N ALA A 88 -14.39 -4.65 -15.48
CA ALA A 88 -13.79 -5.62 -16.39
C ALA A 88 -13.92 -7.02 -15.79
N TRP A 89 -14.11 -8.01 -16.67
CA TRP A 89 -14.16 -9.42 -16.32
C TRP A 89 -12.89 -10.09 -16.83
N ILE A 90 -12.08 -10.61 -15.92
CA ILE A 90 -10.81 -11.27 -16.22
C ILE A 90 -10.97 -12.76 -15.95
N SER A 91 -10.84 -13.57 -17.00
CA SER A 91 -10.89 -15.02 -16.93
C SER A 91 -9.49 -15.59 -16.74
N VAL A 92 -9.35 -16.55 -15.83
CA VAL A 92 -8.10 -17.26 -15.56
C VAL A 92 -8.31 -18.75 -15.87
N ASP A 93 -7.49 -19.28 -16.77
CA ASP A 93 -7.43 -20.70 -17.07
C ASP A 93 -6.77 -21.44 -15.90
N TRP A 94 -7.60 -21.83 -14.94
CA TRP A 94 -7.19 -22.54 -13.73
C TRP A 94 -6.61 -23.93 -14.02
N THR A 95 -6.89 -24.52 -15.19
CA THR A 95 -6.44 -25.88 -15.52
C THR A 95 -4.92 -25.96 -15.71
N GLN A 96 -4.29 -24.83 -16.04
CA GLN A 96 -2.83 -24.70 -16.14
C GLN A 96 -2.15 -24.59 -14.78
N ASN A 97 -2.90 -24.51 -13.67
CA ASN A 97 -2.32 -24.51 -12.33
C ASN A 97 -1.71 -25.90 -12.01
N PRO A 98 -0.47 -25.98 -11.48
CA PRO A 98 0.15 -27.26 -11.09
C PRO A 98 -0.67 -28.09 -10.11
N GLN A 99 -1.55 -27.45 -9.34
CA GLN A 99 -2.42 -28.07 -8.33
C GLN A 99 -3.87 -28.26 -8.82
N ALA A 100 -4.17 -28.04 -10.10
CA ALA A 100 -5.52 -28.18 -10.68
C ALA A 100 -6.13 -29.59 -10.51
N ARG A 101 -5.31 -30.64 -10.35
CA ARG A 101 -5.80 -32.00 -10.08
C ARG A 101 -6.18 -32.24 -8.62
N SER A 102 -5.65 -31.44 -7.71
CA SER A 102 -5.80 -31.61 -6.26
C SER A 102 -6.74 -30.60 -5.61
N LYS A 103 -6.86 -29.40 -6.19
CA LYS A 103 -7.65 -28.29 -5.66
C LYS A 103 -8.88 -28.04 -6.54
N SER A 104 -9.97 -27.66 -5.91
CA SER A 104 -11.16 -27.15 -6.57
C SER A 104 -10.94 -25.75 -7.15
N THR A 105 -11.79 -25.34 -8.09
CA THR A 105 -11.77 -24.00 -8.68
C THR A 105 -11.92 -22.89 -7.64
N LEU A 106 -12.74 -23.10 -6.60
CA LEU A 106 -12.92 -22.17 -5.49
C LEU A 106 -11.67 -22.04 -4.62
N GLU A 107 -10.93 -23.12 -4.40
CA GLU A 107 -9.68 -23.08 -3.63
C GLU A 107 -8.59 -22.34 -4.39
N ILE A 108 -8.49 -22.53 -5.71
CA ILE A 108 -7.55 -21.82 -6.57
C ILE A 108 -7.91 -20.33 -6.65
N GLU A 109 -9.20 -20.00 -6.84
CA GLU A 109 -9.67 -18.61 -6.83
C GLU A 109 -9.36 -17.91 -5.51
N LYS A 110 -9.60 -18.60 -4.38
CA LYS A 110 -9.29 -18.07 -3.05
C LYS A 110 -7.80 -17.86 -2.85
N GLU A 111 -6.97 -18.80 -3.28
CA GLU A 111 -5.50 -18.67 -3.19
C GLU A 111 -4.99 -17.48 -3.99
N VAL A 112 -5.49 -17.28 -5.21
CA VAL A 112 -5.16 -16.11 -6.03
C VAL A 112 -5.64 -14.83 -5.35
N TYR A 113 -6.84 -14.81 -4.79
CA TYR A 113 -7.38 -13.65 -4.08
C TYR A 113 -6.56 -13.29 -2.83
N ASP A 114 -6.27 -14.28 -1.96
CA ASP A 114 -5.51 -14.08 -0.73
C ASP A 114 -4.09 -13.57 -1.05
N ALA A 115 -3.42 -14.18 -2.03
CA ALA A 115 -2.09 -13.75 -2.47
C ALA A 115 -2.10 -12.38 -3.18
N ALA A 116 -3.14 -12.05 -3.94
CA ALA A 116 -3.26 -10.73 -4.56
C ALA A 116 -3.39 -9.64 -3.50
N ILE A 117 -4.16 -9.91 -2.43
CA ILE A 117 -4.27 -9.01 -1.27
C ILE A 117 -2.94 -8.86 -0.56
N GLU A 118 -2.21 -9.95 -0.34
CA GLU A 118 -0.87 -9.91 0.27
C GLU A 118 0.11 -9.07 -0.59
N CYS A 119 0.00 -9.14 -1.92
CA CYS A 119 0.73 -8.30 -2.85
C CYS A 119 0.18 -6.87 -2.97
N GLY A 120 -0.91 -6.52 -2.28
CA GLY A 120 -1.49 -5.18 -2.26
C GLY A 120 -2.36 -4.84 -3.48
N ALA A 121 -3.00 -5.84 -4.10
CA ALA A 121 -3.97 -5.68 -5.18
C ALA A 121 -5.33 -6.28 -4.77
N LEU A 122 -6.39 -5.47 -4.77
CA LEU A 122 -7.74 -5.93 -4.46
C LEU A 122 -8.54 -6.23 -5.73
N VAL A 123 -8.97 -7.47 -5.88
CA VAL A 123 -9.87 -7.94 -6.94
C VAL A 123 -11.10 -8.60 -6.33
N VAL A 124 -12.23 -8.64 -7.05
CA VAL A 124 -13.42 -9.32 -6.54
C VAL A 124 -13.51 -10.72 -7.14
N PRO A 125 -13.51 -11.78 -6.31
CA PRO A 125 -13.74 -13.14 -6.77
C PRO A 125 -15.07 -13.27 -7.53
N GLY A 126 -15.05 -13.95 -8.67
CA GLY A 126 -16.24 -14.22 -9.47
C GLY A 126 -17.26 -15.08 -8.72
N SER A 127 -16.80 -15.98 -7.85
CA SER A 127 -17.68 -16.84 -7.03
C SER A 127 -18.66 -16.04 -6.17
N TRP A 128 -18.30 -14.82 -5.75
CA TRP A 128 -19.17 -13.97 -4.93
C TRP A 128 -20.37 -13.41 -5.71
N LEU A 129 -20.30 -13.42 -7.05
CA LEU A 129 -21.37 -12.96 -7.92
C LEU A 129 -22.24 -14.10 -8.47
N LEU A 130 -21.98 -15.34 -8.07
CA LEU A 130 -22.79 -16.48 -8.48
C LEU A 130 -24.08 -16.58 -7.66
N PRO A 131 -25.22 -16.93 -8.30
CA PRO A 131 -26.45 -17.20 -7.58
C PRO A 131 -26.32 -18.50 -6.77
N SER A 132 -26.92 -18.53 -5.58
CA SER A 132 -26.87 -19.65 -4.64
C SER A 132 -27.51 -20.96 -5.13
N GLU A 133 -28.30 -20.94 -6.21
CA GLU A 133 -29.02 -22.11 -6.75
C GLU A 133 -28.54 -22.59 -8.14
N GLY A 134 -27.32 -22.26 -8.57
CA GLY A 134 -26.77 -22.72 -9.85
C GLY A 134 -26.28 -24.17 -9.82
N ARG A 135 -27.01 -25.09 -10.46
CA ARG A 135 -26.50 -26.41 -10.89
C ARG A 135 -25.36 -26.19 -11.89
N GLY A 136 -24.15 -26.15 -11.38
CA GLY A 136 -22.94 -25.91 -12.15
C GLY A 136 -21.99 -25.17 -11.23
N GLY A 137 -21.07 -25.90 -10.59
CA GLY A 137 -19.98 -25.27 -9.86
C GLY A 137 -19.22 -24.30 -10.76
N MET A 138 -18.33 -23.49 -10.17
CA MET A 138 -17.48 -22.59 -10.94
C MET A 138 -16.65 -23.43 -11.94
N GLU A 139 -17.03 -23.44 -13.23
CA GLU A 139 -16.32 -24.18 -14.29
C GLU A 139 -15.01 -23.46 -14.67
N GLU A 140 -14.99 -22.14 -14.51
CA GLU A 140 -13.89 -21.24 -14.83
C GLU A 140 -13.65 -20.27 -13.67
N VAL A 141 -12.40 -19.83 -13.48
CA VAL A 141 -12.06 -18.85 -12.43
C VAL A 141 -12.08 -17.45 -13.04
N PHE A 142 -12.80 -16.52 -12.40
CA PHE A 142 -12.91 -15.14 -12.87
C PHE A 142 -12.68 -14.14 -11.75
N PHE A 143 -12.20 -12.96 -12.12
CA PHE A 143 -12.11 -11.81 -11.23
C PHE A 143 -12.78 -10.58 -11.84
N ARG A 144 -13.60 -9.88 -11.03
CA ARG A 144 -14.05 -8.52 -11.36
C ARG A 144 -12.97 -7.54 -10.97
N MET A 145 -12.68 -6.62 -11.89
CA MET A 145 -11.92 -5.42 -11.61
C MET A 145 -12.79 -4.20 -11.91
N THR A 146 -12.59 -3.11 -11.18
CA THR A 146 -13.25 -1.83 -11.42
C THR A 146 -12.22 -0.77 -11.77
N TYR A 147 -12.52 0.05 -12.77
CA TYR A 147 -11.71 1.21 -13.17
C TYR A 147 -12.38 2.54 -12.76
N ALA A 148 -13.40 2.48 -11.90
CA ALA A 148 -14.12 3.66 -11.40
C ALA A 148 -13.44 4.33 -10.19
N ALA A 149 -12.96 3.53 -9.24
CA ALA A 149 -12.67 4.01 -7.89
C ALA A 149 -11.24 4.54 -7.72
N ALA A 150 -10.27 3.90 -8.37
CA ALA A 150 -8.85 4.19 -8.23
C ALA A 150 -8.35 5.16 -9.31
N SER A 151 -7.18 5.75 -9.10
CA SER A 151 -6.48 6.54 -10.13
C SER A 151 -5.94 5.63 -11.24
N ALA A 152 -5.56 6.20 -12.39
CA ALA A 152 -4.97 5.39 -13.47
C ALA A 152 -3.65 4.74 -13.03
N GLU A 153 -2.84 5.47 -12.26
CA GLU A 153 -1.56 5.00 -11.70
C GLU A 153 -1.76 3.82 -10.74
N ASP A 154 -2.74 3.93 -9.83
CA ASP A 154 -3.07 2.86 -8.89
C ASP A 154 -3.62 1.61 -9.61
N VAL A 155 -4.41 1.81 -10.68
CA VAL A 155 -4.92 0.71 -11.50
C VAL A 155 -3.76 -0.02 -12.18
N GLU A 156 -2.82 0.71 -12.78
CA GLU A 156 -1.65 0.12 -13.42
C GLU A 156 -0.82 -0.71 -12.43
N GLU A 157 -0.54 -0.15 -11.26
CA GLU A 157 0.21 -0.82 -10.19
C GLU A 157 -0.52 -2.06 -9.66
N ALA A 158 -1.85 -1.98 -9.46
CA ALA A 158 -2.64 -3.12 -9.00
C ALA A 158 -2.63 -4.27 -10.03
N ILE A 159 -2.66 -3.94 -11.32
CA ILE A 159 -2.57 -4.95 -12.39
C ILE A 159 -1.17 -5.54 -12.49
N TRP A 160 -0.13 -4.73 -12.32
CA TRP A 160 1.24 -5.23 -12.24
C TRP A 160 1.42 -6.24 -11.10
N ARG A 161 0.95 -5.89 -9.89
CA ARG A 161 0.97 -6.77 -8.70
C ARG A 161 0.22 -8.07 -8.94
N LEU A 162 -0.98 -8.00 -9.51
CA LEU A 162 -1.75 -9.18 -9.83
C LEU A 162 -1.04 -10.06 -10.87
N GLY A 163 -0.41 -9.47 -11.87
CA GLY A 163 0.40 -10.20 -12.85
C GLY A 163 1.53 -10.98 -12.18
N MET A 164 2.22 -10.37 -11.22
CA MET A 164 3.25 -11.03 -10.41
C MET A 164 2.68 -12.16 -9.56
N THR A 165 1.55 -11.95 -8.88
CA THR A 165 0.85 -12.97 -8.10
C THR A 165 0.48 -14.19 -8.95
N LEU A 166 -0.11 -13.95 -10.13
CA LEU A 166 -0.51 -15.02 -11.05
C LEU A 166 0.70 -15.80 -11.56
N ARG A 167 1.78 -15.14 -11.94
CA ARG A 167 3.02 -15.82 -12.36
C ARG A 167 3.61 -16.68 -11.24
N GLY A 168 3.57 -16.19 -9.99
CA GLY A 168 4.04 -16.92 -8.81
C GLY A 168 3.22 -18.19 -8.54
N ILE A 169 1.89 -18.07 -8.52
CA ILE A 169 0.99 -19.21 -8.24
C ILE A 169 1.03 -20.26 -9.35
N PHE A 170 1.05 -19.83 -10.61
CA PHE A 170 1.04 -20.72 -11.77
C PHE A 170 2.44 -21.19 -12.19
N LYS A 171 3.49 -20.75 -11.51
CA LYS A 171 4.91 -21.08 -11.79
C LYS A 171 5.30 -20.81 -13.25
N LEU A 172 4.81 -19.71 -13.80
CA LEU A 172 5.14 -19.28 -15.16
C LEU A 172 6.54 -18.67 -15.16
N GLU A 173 7.32 -18.89 -16.23
CA GLU A 173 8.62 -18.22 -16.39
C GLU A 173 8.41 -16.70 -16.41
N THR A 174 9.11 -16.00 -15.52
CA THR A 174 9.18 -14.54 -15.57
C THR A 174 9.90 -14.19 -16.86
N ALA A 175 9.23 -13.53 -17.80
CA ALA A 175 9.92 -12.90 -18.92
C ALA A 175 11.03 -12.02 -18.31
N GLY A 176 12.28 -12.42 -18.56
CA GLY A 176 13.44 -11.74 -18.04
C GLY A 176 13.48 -10.28 -18.52
N GLU A 177 14.08 -9.44 -17.67
CA GLU A 177 14.66 -8.16 -18.07
C GLU A 177 13.71 -7.04 -18.50
N ILE A 178 12.82 -6.56 -17.61
CA ILE A 178 12.49 -5.12 -17.54
C ILE A 178 12.25 -4.73 -16.06
N LEU A 179 13.31 -4.64 -15.26
CA LEU A 179 13.27 -3.94 -13.95
C LEU A 179 14.50 -3.04 -13.76
N GLU A 180 15.08 -2.57 -14.87
CA GLU A 180 15.99 -1.42 -14.90
C GLU A 180 15.38 -0.35 -15.81
N SER A 181 14.39 0.37 -15.32
CA SER A 181 13.97 1.72 -15.76
C SER A 181 12.54 2.02 -15.33
N ARG A 182 12.31 2.23 -14.03
CA ARG A 182 11.20 3.09 -13.62
C ARG A 182 11.64 3.87 -12.39
N GLU A 183 11.97 5.14 -12.62
CA GLU A 183 12.07 6.14 -11.57
C GLU A 183 10.71 6.24 -10.88
N ARG A 184 10.73 5.99 -9.56
CA ARG A 184 9.64 6.18 -8.59
C ARG A 184 8.53 5.10 -8.58
N PRO A 185 8.45 4.24 -7.54
CA PRO A 185 7.23 3.49 -7.27
C PRO A 185 6.12 4.45 -6.77
N PRO A 186 4.85 4.24 -7.16
CA PRO A 186 3.72 4.99 -6.61
C PRO A 186 3.59 4.77 -5.10
N ALA A 187 2.96 5.71 -4.39
CA ALA A 187 2.81 5.67 -2.94
C ALA A 187 2.09 4.38 -2.51
N GLY A 188 2.78 3.52 -1.77
CA GLY A 188 2.22 2.29 -1.20
C GLY A 188 1.15 2.57 -0.13
N PRO A 189 0.47 1.55 0.41
CA PRO A 189 -0.65 1.73 1.34
C PRO A 189 -0.29 2.59 2.56
N GLN A 190 -1.29 3.21 3.19
CA GLN A 190 -1.10 3.94 4.44
C GLN A 190 -0.57 2.99 5.53
N LEU A 191 0.38 3.46 6.35
CA LEU A 191 0.90 2.66 7.46
C LEU A 191 -0.25 2.22 8.38
N PRO A 192 -0.46 0.90 8.58
CA PRO A 192 -1.56 0.43 9.42
C PRO A 192 -1.34 0.84 10.89
N PRO A 193 -2.42 0.99 11.68
CA PRO A 193 -2.30 1.33 13.09
C PRO A 193 -1.61 0.20 13.86
N ILE A 194 -0.47 0.54 14.46
CA ILE A 194 0.42 -0.39 15.15
C ILE A 194 0.72 0.19 16.53
N ASN A 195 0.45 -0.56 17.58
CA ASN A 195 0.82 -0.15 18.93
C ASN A 195 2.17 -0.76 19.29
N VAL A 196 3.08 0.06 19.79
CA VAL A 196 4.39 -0.35 20.31
C VAL A 196 4.65 0.27 21.67
N THR A 197 5.54 -0.33 22.44
CA THR A 197 5.97 0.20 23.74
C THR A 197 7.27 0.97 23.56
N ARG A 198 7.31 2.24 23.94
CA ARG A 198 8.56 3.02 23.93
C ARG A 198 9.50 2.54 25.04
N VAL A 199 10.74 2.23 24.69
CA VAL A 199 11.70 1.58 25.61
C VAL A 199 12.11 2.49 26.75
N ILE A 200 12.30 3.79 26.51
CA ILE A 200 12.82 4.71 27.53
C ILE A 200 11.87 4.90 28.73
N ASP A 201 10.56 4.89 28.52
CA ASP A 201 9.57 5.27 29.54
C ASP A 201 8.36 4.32 29.67
N ALA A 202 8.36 3.19 28.94
CA ALA A 202 7.27 2.21 28.95
C ALA A 202 5.93 2.71 28.37
N CYS A 203 5.92 3.86 27.69
CA CYS A 203 4.67 4.38 27.16
C CYS A 203 4.22 3.57 25.94
N GLU A 204 3.03 2.98 26.00
CA GLU A 204 2.38 2.38 24.84
C GLU A 204 1.85 3.49 23.93
N ILE A 205 2.32 3.53 22.68
CA ILE A 205 1.92 4.53 21.70
C ILE A 205 1.57 3.89 20.35
N PRO A 206 0.62 4.47 19.60
CA PRO A 206 0.45 4.16 18.19
C PRO A 206 1.67 4.68 17.40
N LEU A 207 2.37 3.81 16.69
CA LEU A 207 3.62 4.08 15.99
C LEU A 207 3.45 5.20 14.95
N GLU A 208 2.31 5.24 14.27
CA GLU A 208 1.97 6.24 13.27
C GLU A 208 1.74 7.64 13.87
N ARG A 209 1.60 7.74 15.19
CA ARG A 209 1.44 9.00 15.95
C ARG A 209 2.61 9.30 16.87
N GLY A 210 3.67 8.48 16.83
CA GLY A 210 4.81 8.58 17.75
C GLY A 210 5.69 9.81 17.51
N VAL A 211 5.63 10.36 16.30
CA VAL A 211 6.30 11.60 15.91
C VAL A 211 5.21 12.60 15.48
N PRO A 212 5.18 13.83 16.01
CA PRO A 212 4.30 14.88 15.53
C PRO A 212 4.51 15.15 14.04
N PHE A 213 3.48 15.63 13.34
CA PHE A 213 3.60 16.02 11.94
C PHE A 213 4.64 17.15 11.78
N ASN A 214 5.83 16.78 11.29
CA ASN A 214 6.99 17.65 11.13
C ASN A 214 7.51 17.68 9.68
N GLY A 215 6.81 17.03 8.75
CA GLY A 215 7.20 16.98 7.33
C GLY A 215 8.37 16.05 7.01
N SER A 216 8.92 15.31 7.99
CA SER A 216 10.03 14.39 7.78
C SER A 216 9.55 13.03 7.25
N PHE A 217 10.44 12.33 6.54
CA PHE A 217 10.28 10.91 6.24
C PHE A 217 10.50 10.10 7.51
N HIS A 218 9.66 9.09 7.76
CA HIS A 218 9.86 8.16 8.87
C HIS A 218 10.51 6.89 8.35
N VAL A 219 11.71 6.59 8.84
CA VAL A 219 12.44 5.36 8.51
C VAL A 219 12.35 4.43 9.71
N TYR A 220 11.45 3.45 9.62
CA TYR A 220 11.25 2.43 10.66
C TYR A 220 12.11 1.22 10.38
N VAL A 221 12.99 0.86 11.30
CA VAL A 221 13.84 -0.33 11.25
C VAL A 221 13.27 -1.38 12.19
N PHE A 222 12.71 -2.45 11.62
CA PHE A 222 12.17 -3.59 12.35
C PHE A 222 13.25 -4.65 12.51
N THR A 223 13.37 -5.19 13.72
CA THR A 223 14.42 -6.13 14.11
C THR A 223 13.81 -7.37 14.78
N GLY A 224 14.22 -8.55 14.32
CA GLY A 224 13.67 -9.84 14.78
C GLY A 224 14.17 -10.33 16.15
N GLU A 225 13.52 -11.36 16.69
CA GLU A 225 13.74 -11.91 18.04
C GLU A 225 15.17 -12.44 18.27
N LYS A 226 15.81 -13.01 17.24
CA LYS A 226 17.19 -13.53 17.30
C LYS A 226 18.26 -12.43 17.21
N GLN A 227 17.86 -11.15 17.09
CA GLN A 227 18.82 -10.03 17.05
C GLN A 227 19.40 -9.69 18.43
N HIS A 228 18.69 -10.04 19.51
CA HIS A 228 19.06 -9.64 20.87
C HIS A 228 20.35 -10.24 21.42
N GLN A 229 20.86 -11.32 20.81
CA GLN A 229 22.06 -12.02 21.31
C GLN A 229 23.26 -11.98 20.37
N HIS A 230 23.08 -11.77 19.05
CA HIS A 230 24.17 -11.84 18.06
C HIS A 230 24.13 -10.78 16.94
N GLN A 231 23.23 -9.80 16.95
CA GLN A 231 23.06 -8.91 15.78
C GLN A 231 23.53 -7.48 16.02
N GLN A 232 24.86 -7.37 16.04
CA GLN A 232 25.59 -6.14 15.74
C GLN A 232 26.18 -6.16 14.31
N GLY A 233 25.62 -6.95 13.39
CA GLY A 233 26.01 -6.95 11.97
C GLY A 233 25.20 -5.91 11.19
N ALA A 234 24.05 -6.31 10.65
CA ALA A 234 23.25 -5.48 9.73
C ALA A 234 22.84 -4.09 10.26
N LEU A 235 22.50 -3.97 11.55
CA LEU A 235 22.16 -2.67 12.14
C LEU A 235 23.41 -1.78 12.30
N ALA A 236 24.56 -2.39 12.60
CA ALA A 236 25.83 -1.67 12.68
C ALA A 236 26.32 -1.27 11.28
N ASP A 237 26.24 -2.17 10.30
CA ASP A 237 26.57 -1.90 8.90
C ASP A 237 25.71 -0.75 8.34
N LEU A 238 24.40 -0.77 8.63
CA LEU A 238 23.49 0.32 8.27
C LEU A 238 23.87 1.63 8.99
N ALA A 239 24.17 1.59 10.29
CA ALA A 239 24.58 2.78 11.03
C ALA A 239 25.91 3.38 10.54
N GLU A 240 26.88 2.52 10.22
CA GLU A 240 28.19 2.91 9.67
C GLU A 240 28.00 3.59 8.32
N HIS A 241 27.18 3.02 7.44
CA HIS A 241 26.90 3.61 6.12
C HIS A 241 26.13 4.92 6.23
N LEU A 242 25.08 5.00 7.06
CA LEU A 242 24.32 6.23 7.29
C LEU A 242 25.18 7.37 7.88
N SER A 243 26.24 7.02 8.61
CA SER A 243 27.22 7.98 9.15
C SER A 243 28.35 8.30 8.16
N GLY A 244 28.47 7.53 7.07
CA GLY A 244 29.54 7.64 6.09
C GLY A 244 29.35 8.80 5.12
N GLN A 245 30.44 9.36 4.62
CA GLN A 245 30.45 10.49 3.68
C GLN A 245 29.87 10.16 2.29
N GLU A 246 29.75 8.87 1.95
CA GLU A 246 29.20 8.42 0.67
C GLU A 246 27.67 8.35 0.67
N SER A 247 27.03 8.40 1.86
CA SER A 247 25.58 8.28 1.95
C SER A 247 24.87 9.58 1.56
N VAL A 248 23.73 9.46 0.88
CA VAL A 248 22.87 10.60 0.52
C VAL A 248 22.40 11.35 1.77
N PHE A 249 22.25 10.63 2.88
CA PHE A 249 21.94 11.24 4.16
C PHE A 249 23.05 12.20 4.58
N SER A 250 24.35 11.87 4.40
CA SER A 250 25.47 12.77 4.74
C SER A 250 25.47 14.10 3.96
N CYS A 251 24.99 14.08 2.71
CA CYS A 251 24.86 15.27 1.85
C CYS A 251 23.69 16.18 2.25
N VAL A 252 22.59 15.61 2.76
CA VAL A 252 21.46 16.41 3.30
C VAL A 252 21.73 16.87 4.73
N LEU A 253 22.58 16.13 5.44
CA LEU A 253 23.03 16.40 6.81
C LEU A 253 24.02 17.56 6.94
N HIS A 254 24.21 18.40 5.91
CA HIS A 254 25.34 19.34 5.82
C HIS A 254 25.67 20.13 7.10
N GLY A 255 26.76 19.69 7.72
CA GLY A 255 27.64 20.40 8.64
C GLY A 255 28.38 19.40 9.55
N PRO A 256 29.64 19.64 9.95
CA PRO A 256 30.38 18.83 10.94
C PRO A 256 29.83 19.11 12.35
N VAL A 257 28.53 18.92 12.51
CA VAL A 257 27.77 19.29 13.70
C VAL A 257 27.32 17.99 14.34
N GLU A 258 27.75 17.77 15.58
CA GLU A 258 27.26 16.68 16.40
C GLU A 258 25.72 16.71 16.42
N PRO A 259 25.05 15.54 16.49
CA PRO A 259 23.58 15.49 16.52
C PRO A 259 23.01 16.39 17.62
N ASP A 260 21.96 17.15 17.32
CA ASP A 260 21.27 17.95 18.33
C ASP A 260 20.45 17.05 19.26
N LEU A 261 21.01 16.75 20.43
CA LEU A 261 20.39 15.93 21.45
C LEU A 261 19.43 16.71 22.37
N SER A 262 19.12 17.97 22.04
CA SER A 262 18.12 18.75 22.76
C SER A 262 16.75 18.08 22.69
N TYR A 263 15.91 18.35 23.69
CA TYR A 263 14.57 17.79 23.71
C TYR A 263 13.71 18.27 22.54
N GLU A 264 13.95 19.47 22.02
CA GLU A 264 13.19 20.05 20.90
C GLU A 264 13.50 19.33 19.58
N SER A 265 14.77 19.03 19.33
CA SER A 265 15.25 18.33 18.13
C SER A 265 15.21 16.80 18.24
N ARG A 266 14.65 16.23 19.32
CA ARG A 266 14.62 14.77 19.59
C ARG A 266 14.06 13.88 18.47
N HIS A 267 13.23 14.45 17.59
CA HIS A 267 12.63 13.75 16.45
C HIS A 267 13.57 13.71 15.24
N ASN A 268 14.42 14.73 15.09
CA ASN A 268 15.28 14.96 13.92
C ASN A 268 16.69 15.42 14.35
N PRO A 269 17.40 14.66 15.21
CA PRO A 269 18.69 15.08 15.77
C PRO A 269 19.79 15.24 14.71
N HIS A 270 19.68 14.53 13.58
CA HIS A 270 20.64 14.60 12.48
C HIS A 270 20.16 15.53 11.36
N SER A 271 18.93 15.34 10.84
CA SER A 271 18.36 16.16 9.75
C SER A 271 16.86 16.31 9.90
N ALA A 272 16.35 17.46 9.48
CA ALA A 272 14.91 17.71 9.30
C ALA A 272 14.27 16.79 8.24
N LEU A 273 15.05 16.16 7.36
CA LEU A 273 14.52 15.28 6.31
C LEU A 273 13.99 13.97 6.87
N CYS A 274 14.66 13.35 7.84
CA CYS A 274 14.38 11.97 8.26
C CYS A 274 14.32 11.81 9.77
N THR A 275 13.32 11.04 10.22
CA THR A 275 13.21 10.52 11.58
C THR A 275 13.45 9.01 11.55
N PHE A 276 14.49 8.53 12.22
CA PHE A 276 14.74 7.09 12.34
C PHE A 276 14.08 6.54 13.60
N SER A 277 13.46 5.36 13.48
CA SER A 277 12.81 4.65 14.58
C SER A 277 13.17 3.18 14.52
N ILE A 278 13.51 2.57 15.65
CA ILE A 278 13.81 1.13 15.72
C ILE A 278 12.72 0.42 16.50
N VAL A 279 12.22 -0.69 15.97
CA VAL A 279 11.23 -1.55 16.62
C VAL A 279 11.83 -2.95 16.81
N PHE A 280 11.96 -3.36 18.07
CA PHE A 280 12.47 -4.67 18.46
C PHE A 280 11.34 -5.68 18.66
N ASN A 281 11.45 -6.86 18.06
CA ASN A 281 10.59 -8.01 18.37
C ASN A 281 11.03 -8.71 19.67
N ALA A 282 11.02 -7.99 20.79
CA ALA A 282 11.32 -8.53 22.10
C ALA A 282 10.58 -7.80 23.20
N VAL A 283 10.69 -8.34 24.42
CA VAL A 283 10.16 -7.70 25.63
C VAL A 283 10.97 -6.45 25.93
N ARG A 284 10.31 -5.36 26.35
CA ARG A 284 10.97 -4.08 26.63
C ARG A 284 12.19 -4.23 27.55
N ALA A 285 12.09 -5.09 28.56
CA ALA A 285 13.14 -5.32 29.56
C ALA A 285 14.43 -5.94 28.98
N SER A 286 14.37 -6.56 27.81
CA SER A 286 15.55 -7.14 27.13
C SER A 286 16.15 -6.20 26.08
N VAL A 287 15.61 -5.00 25.88
CA VAL A 287 16.14 -4.02 24.92
C VAL A 287 17.09 -3.06 25.64
N GLU A 288 18.39 -3.23 25.41
CA GLU A 288 19.42 -2.33 25.94
C GLU A 288 19.73 -1.21 24.95
N ILE A 289 19.23 0.00 25.21
CA ILE A 289 19.48 1.18 24.35
C ILE A 289 20.97 1.44 24.18
N GLY A 290 21.76 1.28 25.25
CA GLY A 290 23.21 1.56 25.23
C GLY A 290 24.04 0.60 24.37
N ALA A 291 23.48 -0.54 23.96
CA ALA A 291 24.16 -1.51 23.10
C ALA A 291 24.01 -1.21 21.59
N LEU A 292 23.26 -0.16 21.24
CA LEU A 292 23.00 0.22 19.85
C LEU A 292 24.15 1.03 19.23
N PRO A 293 24.32 0.98 17.90
CA PRO A 293 25.27 1.82 17.19
C PRO A 293 25.07 3.31 17.46
N GLN A 294 26.17 4.07 17.47
CA GLN A 294 26.18 5.50 17.87
C GLN A 294 25.14 6.35 17.13
N PHE A 295 24.95 6.12 15.83
CA PHE A 295 23.95 6.81 15.02
C PHE A 295 22.53 6.70 15.61
N PHE A 296 22.14 5.51 16.07
CA PHE A 296 20.79 5.27 16.59
C PHE A 296 20.62 5.72 18.05
N LEU A 297 21.70 5.92 18.81
CA LEU A 297 21.63 6.45 20.17
C LEU A 297 21.04 7.87 20.20
N SER A 298 21.27 8.67 19.16
CA SER A 298 20.67 10.00 19.02
C SER A 298 19.14 9.94 18.95
N TYR A 299 18.59 8.81 18.49
CA TYR A 299 17.15 8.54 18.37
C TYR A 299 16.58 7.78 19.59
N ARG A 300 17.15 7.92 20.79
CA ARG A 300 16.73 7.21 22.01
C ARG A 300 15.24 7.30 22.38
N TYR A 301 14.53 8.33 21.91
CA TYR A 301 13.08 8.49 22.11
C TYR A 301 12.22 7.75 21.08
N HIS A 302 12.86 7.19 20.05
CA HIS A 302 12.28 6.46 18.92
C HIS A 302 12.75 5.00 18.88
N ILE A 303 13.04 4.45 20.06
CA ILE A 303 13.33 3.04 20.25
C ILE A 303 12.11 2.38 20.90
N TYR A 304 11.60 1.35 20.23
CA TYR A 304 10.36 0.70 20.54
C TYR A 304 10.52 -0.80 20.68
N SER A 305 9.61 -1.38 21.44
CA SER A 305 9.48 -2.79 21.74
C SER A 305 8.10 -3.27 21.27
N ASP A 306 8.06 -4.35 20.51
CA ASP A 306 6.83 -4.98 19.99
C ASP A 306 6.29 -6.05 20.96
N ASP A 307 6.13 -5.63 22.22
CA ASP A 307 5.57 -6.40 23.33
C ASP A 307 4.22 -5.87 23.83
N ALA A 308 3.62 -4.95 23.07
CA ALA A 308 2.38 -4.27 23.45
C ALA A 308 1.24 -5.27 23.66
N ARG A 309 0.63 -5.24 24.86
CA ARG A 309 -0.44 -6.15 25.23
C ARG A 309 -1.76 -5.66 24.66
N SER A 310 -2.29 -6.36 23.64
CA SER A 310 -3.64 -6.08 23.15
C SER A 310 -4.68 -6.24 24.26
N ARG A 311 -5.34 -5.16 24.67
CA ARG A 311 -6.45 -5.18 25.65
C ARG A 311 -7.62 -6.10 25.25
N LYS A 312 -7.72 -6.51 23.98
CA LYS A 312 -8.81 -7.35 23.45
C LYS A 312 -8.47 -8.83 23.32
N SER A 313 -7.21 -9.23 23.46
CA SER A 313 -6.81 -10.65 23.42
C SER A 313 -6.02 -11.00 24.67
N HIS A 314 -6.54 -11.95 25.46
CA HIS A 314 -5.81 -12.55 26.59
C HIS A 314 -4.57 -13.35 26.15
N ALA A 315 -4.32 -13.45 24.84
CA ALA A 315 -3.04 -13.79 24.25
C ALA A 315 -2.43 -12.50 23.64
N GLY A 316 -1.55 -11.85 24.40
CA GLY A 316 -0.62 -10.86 23.84
C GLY A 316 0.51 -11.62 23.16
N GLY A 317 0.47 -11.72 21.84
CA GLY A 317 1.56 -12.31 21.06
C GLY A 317 2.63 -11.26 20.83
N GLN A 318 3.86 -11.53 21.29
CA GLN A 318 5.07 -10.83 20.87
C GLN A 318 5.14 -10.81 19.33
N GLY A 319 5.47 -9.67 18.72
CA GLY A 319 5.60 -9.56 17.25
C GLY A 319 4.33 -9.12 16.50
N ALA A 320 3.38 -8.45 17.16
CA ALA A 320 2.14 -8.00 16.52
C ALA A 320 2.35 -6.88 15.49
N ALA A 321 3.33 -5.99 15.71
CA ALA A 321 3.75 -4.99 14.73
C ALA A 321 4.45 -5.64 13.53
N HIS A 322 5.35 -6.60 13.79
CA HIS A 322 6.09 -7.32 12.75
C HIS A 322 5.14 -8.12 11.84
N ALA A 323 4.17 -8.82 12.42
CA ALA A 323 3.16 -9.58 11.67
C ALA A 323 2.29 -8.69 10.76
N LYS A 324 1.96 -7.46 11.20
CA LYS A 324 1.11 -6.53 10.43
C LYS A 324 1.80 -5.90 9.22
N LEU A 325 3.13 -5.88 9.20
CA LEU A 325 3.91 -5.29 8.11
C LEU A 325 4.47 -6.34 7.15
N ILE A 326 3.95 -7.58 7.20
CA ILE A 326 4.38 -8.70 6.34
C ILE A 326 5.89 -8.96 6.52
N ILE A 327 6.34 -8.89 7.78
CA ILE A 327 7.70 -9.21 8.19
C ILE A 327 7.58 -10.49 9.03
N ASP A 328 7.89 -11.65 8.43
CA ASP A 328 7.68 -12.96 9.09
C ASP A 328 8.43 -13.02 10.43
N PRO A 329 7.73 -13.12 11.56
CA PRO A 329 8.36 -13.10 12.88
C PRO A 329 9.24 -14.33 13.15
N ARG A 330 9.08 -15.44 12.42
CA ARG A 330 9.79 -16.72 12.67
C ARG A 330 11.04 -16.93 11.81
N GLU A 331 11.10 -16.37 10.61
CA GLU A 331 12.27 -16.45 9.71
C GLU A 331 13.30 -15.33 9.91
N GLY A 332 13.13 -14.50 10.94
CA GLY A 332 14.02 -13.36 11.21
C GLY A 332 13.49 -12.12 10.51
N GLY A 333 12.32 -11.68 10.96
CA GLY A 333 11.64 -10.49 10.48
C GLY A 333 12.43 -9.20 10.66
N VAL A 334 13.34 -8.92 9.72
CA VAL A 334 14.21 -7.74 9.74
C VAL A 334 14.00 -6.92 8.46
N GLY A 335 13.57 -5.67 8.59
CA GLY A 335 13.21 -4.83 7.44
C GLY A 335 13.19 -3.35 7.76
N VAL A 336 13.45 -2.52 6.75
CA VAL A 336 13.36 -1.06 6.82
C VAL A 336 12.13 -0.61 6.04
N VAL A 337 11.23 0.12 6.69
CA VAL A 337 10.03 0.69 6.09
C VAL A 337 10.18 2.20 6.06
N VAL A 338 10.18 2.78 4.86
CA VAL A 338 10.19 4.23 4.67
C VAL A 338 8.76 4.70 4.47
N VAL A 339 8.32 5.63 5.32
CA VAL A 339 7.00 6.25 5.27
C VAL A 339 7.16 7.72 4.91
N LEU A 340 6.40 8.14 3.90
CA LEU A 340 6.35 9.50 3.39
C LEU A 340 5.72 10.44 4.43
N PRO A 341 5.99 11.77 4.35
CA PRO A 341 5.38 12.75 5.27
C PRO A 341 3.84 12.75 5.28
N ASN A 342 3.20 12.25 4.22
CA ASN A 342 1.74 12.11 4.11
C ASN A 342 1.19 10.83 4.77
N GLY A 343 2.05 9.98 5.37
CA GLY A 343 1.68 8.75 6.08
C GLY A 343 1.59 7.49 5.23
N TYR A 344 1.90 7.57 3.92
CA TYR A 344 1.92 6.44 3.01
C TYR A 344 3.27 5.73 3.03
N VAL A 345 3.28 4.41 2.87
CA VAL A 345 4.53 3.64 2.77
C VAL A 345 5.17 3.90 1.42
N GLY A 346 6.39 4.46 1.41
CA GLY A 346 7.14 4.76 0.20
C GLY A 346 7.94 3.56 -0.32
N CYS A 347 8.64 2.86 0.56
CA CYS A 347 9.31 1.61 0.21
C CYS A 347 9.50 0.69 1.43
N ILE A 348 9.56 -0.61 1.18
CA ILE A 348 9.91 -1.63 2.17
C ILE A 348 11.17 -2.34 1.65
N VAL A 349 12.21 -2.37 2.47
CA VAL A 349 13.52 -2.95 2.13
C VAL A 349 13.85 -4.01 3.16
N ARG A 350 14.40 -5.15 2.74
CA ARG A 350 14.90 -6.14 3.68
C ARG A 350 16.17 -5.63 4.36
N LEU A 351 16.28 -5.79 5.68
CA LEU A 351 17.52 -5.47 6.39
C LEU A 351 18.44 -6.69 6.30
N VAL A 352 19.58 -6.51 5.64
CA VAL A 352 20.59 -7.56 5.43
C VAL A 352 21.95 -7.05 5.89
N GLU A 353 22.85 -7.97 6.25
CA GLU A 353 24.24 -7.64 6.57
C GLU A 353 24.96 -7.09 5.32
N GLY A 354 25.88 -6.15 5.54
CA GLY A 354 26.59 -5.43 4.49
C GLY A 354 25.87 -4.17 3.98
N ARG A 355 26.28 -3.69 2.79
CA ARG A 355 25.86 -2.38 2.27
C ARG A 355 24.54 -2.39 1.50
N ALA A 356 24.02 -3.56 1.14
CA ALA A 356 22.90 -3.66 0.20
C ALA A 356 21.64 -2.91 0.68
N THR A 357 21.28 -2.99 1.96
CA THR A 357 20.14 -2.23 2.50
C THR A 357 20.36 -0.72 2.39
N ALA A 358 21.57 -0.26 2.72
CA ALA A 358 21.90 1.16 2.73
C ALA A 358 21.99 1.75 1.31
N GLU A 359 22.56 1.00 0.36
CA GLU A 359 22.61 1.37 -1.06
C GLU A 359 21.20 1.52 -1.68
N ILE A 360 20.26 0.66 -1.29
CA ILE A 360 18.86 0.77 -1.74
C ILE A 360 18.22 2.04 -1.16
N LEU A 361 18.48 2.38 0.10
CA LEU A 361 17.98 3.61 0.72
C LEU A 361 18.59 4.85 0.05
N ASP A 362 19.90 4.86 -0.20
CA ASP A 362 20.55 5.96 -0.92
C ASP A 362 19.96 6.13 -2.32
N ARG A 363 19.71 5.04 -3.05
CA ARG A 363 19.02 5.10 -4.35
C ARG A 363 17.60 5.66 -4.25
N TYR A 364 16.87 5.31 -3.19
CA TYR A 364 15.52 5.84 -2.95
C TYR A 364 15.56 7.35 -2.65
N PHE A 365 16.45 7.79 -1.76
CA PHE A 365 16.52 9.20 -1.34
C PHE A 365 17.25 10.11 -2.33
N SER A 366 18.17 9.60 -3.15
CA SER A 366 18.82 10.39 -4.22
C SER A 366 17.84 10.89 -5.27
N GLY A 367 16.71 10.21 -5.49
CA GLY A 367 15.63 10.70 -6.33
C GLY A 367 14.74 11.78 -5.67
N ILE A 368 14.86 11.97 -4.35
CA ILE A 368 14.03 12.90 -3.54
C ILE A 368 14.81 14.16 -3.20
N VAL A 369 16.07 13.97 -2.83
CA VAL A 369 16.99 15.03 -2.47
C VAL A 369 17.53 15.62 -3.77
N PRO A 370 17.39 16.94 -4.01
CA PRO A 370 18.07 17.56 -5.14
C PRO A 370 19.57 17.30 -4.98
N GLY A 371 20.12 16.47 -5.85
CA GLY A 371 21.56 16.24 -5.91
C GLY A 371 22.25 17.60 -6.01
N SER A 372 23.36 17.75 -5.28
CA SER A 372 24.22 18.91 -5.42
C SER A 372 24.77 18.96 -6.86
N GLN A 373 24.01 19.54 -7.78
CA GLN A 373 24.56 20.18 -8.97
C GLN A 373 25.32 21.45 -8.56
N ALA A 374 26.27 21.32 -7.63
CA ALA A 374 27.28 22.34 -7.37
C ALA A 374 28.45 22.07 -8.32
N ASN A 375 28.23 22.18 -9.64
CA ASN A 375 29.26 22.51 -10.65
C ASN A 375 28.83 22.49 -12.12
N GLN A 376 27.55 22.36 -12.47
CA GLN A 376 27.14 22.57 -13.88
C GLN A 376 26.69 24.02 -14.07
N PRO A 377 27.34 24.80 -14.96
CA PRO A 377 26.88 26.15 -15.26
C PRO A 377 25.52 26.05 -15.94
N VAL A 378 24.51 26.63 -15.31
CA VAL A 378 23.16 26.74 -15.87
C VAL A 378 23.25 27.54 -17.17
N GLN A 379 23.13 26.88 -18.31
CA GLN A 379 22.92 27.56 -19.59
C GLN A 379 21.44 27.93 -19.70
N SER A 380 21.18 29.23 -19.61
CA SER A 380 19.90 29.83 -19.93
C SER A 380 19.66 29.69 -21.45
N MET A 381 18.54 29.06 -21.82
CA MET A 381 18.01 29.14 -23.18
C MET A 381 17.03 30.30 -23.27
N LEU A 382 17.53 31.42 -23.79
CA LEU A 382 16.82 32.02 -24.93
C LEU A 382 16.89 31.05 -26.12
#